data_AF-A0A1Z9L0Q5-F1
#
_entry.id   AF-A0A1Z9L0Q5-F1
#
_cell.length_a   1.000
_cell.length_b   1.000
_cell.length_c   1.000
_cell.angle_alpha   90.00
_cell.angle_beta   90.00
_cell.angle_gamma   90.00
#
_symmetry.space_group_name_H-M   'P 1'
#
loop_
_entity.id
_entity.type
_entity.pdbx_description
1 polymer ?
#
loop_
_entity_poly.entity_id
_entity_poly.type
_entity_poly.pdbx_seq_one_letter_code
_entity_poly.pdbx_strand_id
1 'polypeptide(L)'
;MKSQNYNKIIKTLKTKGFKKIELDPVLESKFILQRSGENFRKYLFSFYNSDAKELTLIPDLSISSILRYAHSKNNSKEKVFYTGSAYRKSYNKNKVVIRQLGLEIFSSQNENKDDKEIIDTSLKILKNSGIRTAKVKIGNFKLFELLIQKLSIPERWKKRLIKFYWNSSYFSELLKRLEGNLDIDPFIVARDHKTYLNMKKENKNKIIAGRSYNEILGRYEKKINDPRVTKTGKQSCKIIKEFLKIKCPLKNAPEKLNKFYKKYNLNISVSKEFFPINNFKQKNLKFEFSTSNGRGKEVEYYSSLIFSIDIKIKNKKKTFISGGRYNDLTSKILGLRKIPAVGCAINLGVYE
;
A
#
# COMPACT_ATOMS: atom_id res chain seq x y z
N MET A 1 11.34 -10.48 -30.74
CA MET A 1 10.40 -9.57 -30.01
C MET A 1 10.77 -9.32 -28.54
N LYS A 2 11.05 -10.37 -27.72
CA LYS A 2 11.32 -10.24 -26.27
C LYS A 2 12.54 -9.35 -25.94
N SER A 3 13.67 -9.56 -26.64
CA SER A 3 14.90 -8.76 -26.50
C SER A 3 14.75 -7.33 -27.01
N GLN A 4 14.06 -7.11 -28.13
CA GLN A 4 13.84 -5.78 -28.71
C GLN A 4 12.97 -4.89 -27.81
N ASN A 5 11.88 -5.42 -27.24
CA ASN A 5 11.04 -4.64 -26.32
C ASN A 5 11.79 -4.31 -25.02
N TYR A 6 12.54 -5.28 -24.49
CA TYR A 6 13.40 -5.05 -23.33
C TYR A 6 14.41 -3.93 -23.57
N ASN A 7 15.15 -3.95 -24.69
CA ASN A 7 16.11 -2.91 -25.03
C ASN A 7 15.46 -1.52 -25.19
N LYS A 8 14.25 -1.45 -25.77
CA LYS A 8 13.48 -0.20 -25.88
C LYS A 8 13.09 0.35 -24.50
N ILE A 9 12.71 -0.51 -23.56
CA ILE A 9 12.39 -0.11 -22.17
C ILE A 9 13.64 0.47 -21.51
N ILE A 10 14.77 -0.24 -21.56
CA ILE A 10 16.04 0.18 -20.97
C ILE A 10 16.50 1.53 -21.57
N LYS A 11 16.45 1.69 -22.89
CA LYS A 11 16.75 2.96 -23.56
C LYS A 11 15.84 4.09 -23.06
N THR A 12 14.55 3.81 -22.89
CA THR A 12 13.58 4.79 -22.37
C THR A 12 13.92 5.23 -20.95
N LEU A 13 14.31 4.31 -20.09
CA LEU A 13 14.70 4.59 -18.70
C LEU A 13 15.99 5.40 -18.61
N LYS A 14 17.02 5.01 -19.36
CA LYS A 14 18.30 5.74 -19.43
C LYS A 14 18.11 7.17 -19.95
N THR A 15 17.34 7.37 -21.02
CA THR A 15 17.02 8.72 -21.54
C THR A 15 16.18 9.55 -20.57
N LYS A 16 15.49 8.92 -19.62
CA LYS A 16 14.79 9.59 -18.53
C LYS A 16 15.68 9.78 -17.30
N GLY A 17 16.97 9.45 -17.34
CA GLY A 17 17.91 9.67 -16.24
C GLY A 17 17.80 8.64 -15.11
N PHE A 18 17.16 7.50 -15.32
CA PHE A 18 17.21 6.39 -14.36
C PHE A 18 18.52 5.61 -14.53
N LYS A 19 19.24 5.37 -13.44
CA LYS A 19 20.48 4.60 -13.43
C LYS A 19 20.19 3.12 -13.20
N LYS A 20 20.87 2.22 -13.93
CA LYS A 20 20.74 0.77 -13.69
C LYS A 20 21.41 0.46 -12.36
N ILE A 21 20.76 -0.37 -11.55
CA ILE A 21 21.31 -0.92 -10.32
C ILE A 21 21.19 -2.43 -10.33
N GLU A 22 22.04 -3.08 -9.54
CA GLU A 22 21.97 -4.52 -9.29
C GLU A 22 21.49 -4.74 -7.86
N LEU A 23 20.67 -5.77 -7.67
CA LEU A 23 20.06 -6.11 -6.39
C LEU A 23 20.52 -7.53 -6.03
N ASP A 24 20.96 -7.70 -4.80
CA ASP A 24 21.30 -9.02 -4.28
C ASP A 24 20.07 -9.93 -4.34
N PRO A 25 20.17 -11.20 -4.76
CA PRO A 25 19.01 -12.07 -4.91
C PRO A 25 18.40 -12.52 -3.58
N VAL A 26 19.04 -12.19 -2.46
CA VAL A 26 18.74 -12.64 -1.10
C VAL A 26 18.66 -11.42 -0.18
N LEU A 27 17.74 -11.45 0.80
CA LEU A 27 17.67 -10.46 1.87
C LEU A 27 17.20 -11.11 3.18
N GLU A 28 17.37 -10.41 4.30
CA GLU A 28 16.89 -10.89 5.60
C GLU A 28 15.37 -11.02 5.63
N SER A 29 14.86 -12.20 5.99
CA SER A 29 13.42 -12.48 6.01
C SER A 29 12.63 -11.50 6.86
N LYS A 30 13.24 -10.95 7.93
CA LYS A 30 12.63 -9.97 8.83
C LYS A 30 12.02 -8.77 8.09
N PHE A 31 12.66 -8.26 7.03
CA PHE A 31 12.16 -7.08 6.31
C PHE A 31 10.88 -7.37 5.53
N ILE A 32 10.74 -8.60 5.00
CA ILE A 32 9.50 -9.01 4.33
C ILE A 32 8.40 -9.26 5.36
N LEU A 33 8.74 -9.92 6.47
CA LEU A 33 7.80 -10.30 7.51
C LEU A 33 7.28 -9.09 8.29
N GLN A 34 8.11 -8.08 8.55
CA GLN A 34 7.67 -6.80 9.10
C GLN A 34 6.60 -6.13 8.22
N ARG A 35 6.73 -6.25 6.89
CA ARG A 35 5.77 -5.71 5.92
C ARG A 35 4.50 -6.54 5.82
N SER A 36 4.60 -7.87 5.82
CA SER A 36 3.50 -8.76 5.41
C SER A 36 2.93 -9.63 6.53
N GLY A 37 3.51 -9.56 7.72
CA GLY A 37 3.18 -10.40 8.87
C GLY A 37 3.71 -11.83 8.76
N GLU A 38 3.74 -12.53 9.89
CA GLU A 38 4.27 -13.89 10.01
C GLU A 38 3.55 -14.91 9.13
N ASN A 39 2.25 -14.74 8.90
CA ASN A 39 1.48 -15.60 7.99
C ASN A 39 2.02 -15.59 6.55
N PHE A 40 2.82 -14.59 6.18
CA PHE A 40 3.45 -14.52 4.86
C PHE A 40 4.65 -15.46 4.71
N ARG A 41 5.24 -15.93 5.82
CA ARG A 41 6.41 -16.82 5.85
C ARG A 41 6.25 -18.07 5.00
N LYS A 42 5.06 -18.67 5.00
CA LYS A 42 4.74 -19.85 4.18
C LYS A 42 4.89 -19.63 2.67
N TYR A 43 4.91 -18.37 2.22
CA TYR A 43 5.11 -18.00 0.82
C TYR A 43 6.58 -17.73 0.47
N LEU A 44 7.49 -17.70 1.46
CA LEU A 44 8.90 -17.39 1.27
C LEU A 44 9.72 -18.63 0.95
N PHE A 45 10.73 -18.46 0.10
CA PHE A 45 11.85 -19.40 -0.02
C PHE A 45 12.93 -18.95 0.97
N SER A 46 12.77 -19.34 2.24
CA SER A 46 13.71 -19.00 3.31
C SER A 46 14.67 -20.13 3.64
N PHE A 47 15.84 -19.74 4.14
CA PHE A 47 16.94 -20.59 4.58
C PHE A 47 17.74 -19.85 5.66
N TYR A 48 18.57 -20.57 6.41
CA TYR A 48 19.45 -19.98 7.41
C TYR A 48 20.88 -19.92 6.89
N ASN A 49 21.61 -18.85 7.22
CA ASN A 49 23.05 -18.80 6.99
C ASN A 49 23.81 -19.49 8.15
N SER A 50 25.15 -19.48 8.09
CA SER A 50 26.03 -20.00 9.15
C SER A 50 25.81 -19.37 10.52
N ASP A 51 25.32 -18.13 10.57
CA ASP A 51 25.07 -17.37 11.81
C ASP A 51 23.64 -17.56 12.34
N ALA A 52 22.94 -18.61 11.89
CA ALA A 52 21.53 -18.89 12.20
C ALA A 52 20.57 -17.73 11.86
N LYS A 53 20.96 -16.86 10.93
CA LYS A 53 20.15 -15.74 10.47
C LYS A 53 19.24 -16.18 9.32
N GLU A 54 17.95 -15.92 9.45
CA GLU A 54 16.98 -16.29 8.41
C GLU A 54 17.03 -15.31 7.22
N LEU A 55 17.35 -15.87 6.06
CA LEU A 55 17.38 -15.20 4.78
C LEU A 55 16.25 -15.71 3.89
N THR A 56 15.87 -14.93 2.88
CA THR A 56 14.90 -15.35 1.85
C THR A 56 15.38 -14.89 0.47
N LEU A 57 15.07 -15.71 -0.55
CA LEU A 57 15.04 -15.19 -1.92
C LEU A 57 14.05 -14.03 -2.00
N ILE A 58 14.39 -12.99 -2.75
CA ILE A 58 13.58 -11.77 -2.82
C ILE A 58 12.18 -12.07 -3.36
N PRO A 59 11.10 -11.81 -2.59
CA PRO A 59 9.73 -11.92 -3.09
C PRO A 59 9.20 -10.61 -3.70
N ASP A 60 9.91 -9.50 -3.48
CA ASP A 60 9.56 -8.15 -3.93
C ASP A 60 10.83 -7.29 -4.09
N LEU A 61 11.16 -6.95 -5.34
CA LEU A 61 12.38 -6.22 -5.66
C LEU A 61 12.34 -4.74 -5.22
N SER A 62 11.16 -4.14 -5.04
CA SER A 62 11.05 -2.76 -4.56
C SER A 62 11.55 -2.63 -3.11
N ILE A 63 11.35 -3.65 -2.28
CA ILE A 63 11.86 -3.68 -0.90
C ILE A 63 13.39 -3.76 -0.89
N SER A 64 13.98 -4.61 -1.72
CA SER A 64 15.44 -4.69 -1.82
C SER A 64 16.05 -3.39 -2.34
N SER A 65 15.42 -2.77 -3.35
CA SER A 65 15.86 -1.48 -3.89
C SER A 65 15.89 -0.36 -2.85
N ILE A 66 14.82 -0.24 -2.03
CA ILE A 66 14.77 0.79 -0.99
C ILE A 66 15.68 0.45 0.20
N LEU A 67 15.89 -0.82 0.55
CA LEU A 67 16.86 -1.22 1.56
C LEU A 67 18.29 -0.86 1.14
N ARG A 68 18.67 -1.14 -0.10
CA ARG A 68 19.94 -0.73 -0.69
C ARG A 68 20.14 0.78 -0.60
N TYR A 69 19.10 1.57 -0.90
CA TYR A 69 19.14 3.02 -0.73
C TYR A 69 19.28 3.42 0.75
N ALA A 70 18.52 2.78 1.65
CA ALA A 70 18.53 3.10 3.07
C ALA A 70 19.89 2.82 3.73
N HIS A 71 20.57 1.74 3.31
CA HIS A 71 21.91 1.38 3.77
C HIS A 71 23.02 2.23 3.14
N SER A 72 22.74 2.87 1.99
CA SER A 72 23.65 3.89 1.47
C SER A 72 23.64 5.12 2.39
N LYS A 73 24.80 5.75 2.58
CA LYS A 73 24.90 7.07 3.25
C LYS A 73 24.27 8.21 2.40
N ASN A 74 23.57 7.89 1.32
CA ASN A 74 22.96 8.85 0.40
C ASN A 74 21.64 9.40 0.97
N ASN A 75 21.52 10.72 0.99
CA ASN A 75 20.27 11.42 1.35
C ASN A 75 19.72 12.27 0.19
N SER A 76 20.33 12.19 -0.99
CA SER A 76 19.92 12.93 -2.18
C SER A 76 18.94 12.14 -3.03
N LYS A 77 18.20 12.86 -3.88
CA LYS A 77 17.26 12.26 -4.84
C LYS A 77 17.99 11.26 -5.74
N GLU A 78 17.52 10.01 -5.76
CA GLU A 78 18.07 8.97 -6.63
C GLU A 78 16.99 8.40 -7.52
N LYS A 79 17.33 8.17 -8.79
CA LYS A 79 16.44 7.57 -9.78
C LYS A 79 17.09 6.30 -10.30
N VAL A 80 16.45 5.17 -10.04
CA VAL A 80 17.03 3.86 -10.33
C VAL A 80 16.08 2.96 -11.08
N PHE A 81 16.63 2.05 -11.85
CA PHE A 81 15.88 0.92 -12.36
C PHE A 81 16.68 -0.37 -12.22
N TYR A 82 15.98 -1.48 -12.13
CA TYR A 82 16.58 -2.81 -11.96
C TYR A 82 15.79 -3.85 -12.73
N THR A 83 16.41 -4.99 -12.95
CA THR A 83 15.81 -6.15 -13.60
C THR A 83 16.14 -7.38 -12.80
N GLY A 84 15.14 -8.17 -12.45
CA GLY A 84 15.34 -9.33 -11.61
C GLY A 84 14.14 -10.24 -11.56
N SER A 85 14.26 -11.27 -10.72
CA SER A 85 13.20 -12.22 -10.46
C SER A 85 12.72 -12.05 -9.02
N ALA A 86 11.41 -12.01 -8.85
CA ALA A 86 10.76 -12.16 -7.56
C ALA A 86 10.34 -13.63 -7.37
N TYR A 87 10.67 -14.20 -6.21
CA TYR A 87 10.49 -15.60 -5.88
C TYR A 87 9.44 -15.74 -4.79
N ARG A 88 8.37 -16.48 -5.06
CA ARG A 88 7.31 -16.71 -4.09
C ARG A 88 6.62 -18.04 -4.29
N LYS A 89 6.49 -18.82 -3.21
CA LYS A 89 5.66 -20.03 -3.19
C LYS A 89 4.20 -19.62 -3.38
N SER A 90 3.45 -20.34 -4.20
CA SER A 90 2.00 -20.14 -4.34
C SER A 90 1.30 -21.48 -4.23
N TYR A 91 0.24 -21.55 -3.42
CA TYR A 91 -0.60 -22.75 -3.34
C TYR A 91 -1.40 -23.00 -4.62
N ASN A 92 -1.72 -21.92 -5.38
CA ASN A 92 -2.70 -21.99 -6.49
C ASN A 92 -2.14 -21.47 -7.84
N LYS A 93 -0.84 -21.13 -7.95
CA LYS A 93 -0.22 -20.65 -9.19
C LYS A 93 1.07 -21.40 -9.49
N ASN A 94 1.14 -21.98 -10.68
CA ASN A 94 2.33 -22.68 -11.20
C ASN A 94 3.54 -21.76 -11.46
N LYS A 95 3.46 -20.45 -11.18
CA LYS A 95 4.55 -19.48 -11.39
C LYS A 95 5.11 -19.01 -10.06
N VAL A 96 6.15 -19.69 -9.60
CA VAL A 96 6.94 -19.33 -8.41
C VAL A 96 7.99 -18.26 -8.66
N VAL A 97 8.31 -18.01 -9.94
CA VAL A 97 9.26 -16.97 -10.38
C VAL A 97 8.53 -15.95 -11.24
N ILE A 98 8.66 -14.67 -10.88
CA ILE A 98 8.09 -13.54 -11.62
C ILE A 98 9.22 -12.61 -12.04
N ARG A 99 9.48 -12.53 -13.34
CA ARG A 99 10.46 -11.59 -13.90
C ARG A 99 9.88 -10.18 -13.96
N GLN A 100 10.60 -9.23 -13.37
CA GLN A 100 10.17 -7.84 -13.26
C GLN A 100 11.28 -6.90 -13.67
N LEU A 101 10.89 -5.76 -14.22
CA LEU A 101 11.73 -4.57 -14.33
C LEU A 101 11.11 -3.49 -13.44
N GLY A 102 11.82 -3.00 -12.44
CA GLY A 102 11.34 -1.92 -11.59
C GLY A 102 12.03 -0.61 -11.90
N LEU A 103 11.35 0.51 -11.67
CA LEU A 103 11.91 1.85 -11.65
C LEU A 103 11.40 2.59 -10.42
N GLU A 104 12.30 3.30 -9.75
CA GLU A 104 12.05 3.94 -8.45
C GLU A 104 12.68 5.33 -8.39
N ILE A 105 12.03 6.24 -7.66
CA ILE A 105 12.55 7.56 -7.29
C ILE A 105 12.56 7.63 -5.77
N PHE A 106 13.74 7.84 -5.18
CA PHE A 106 13.94 7.94 -3.73
C PHE A 106 14.33 9.35 -3.30
N SER A 107 13.97 9.72 -2.07
CA SER A 107 14.38 10.93 -1.35
C SER A 107 14.22 12.24 -2.12
N SER A 108 13.07 12.38 -2.77
CA SER A 108 12.68 13.63 -3.42
C SER A 108 11.69 14.40 -2.56
N GLN A 109 11.78 15.74 -2.62
CA GLN A 109 10.92 16.66 -1.87
C GLN A 109 9.65 17.08 -2.65
N ASN A 110 9.53 16.70 -3.93
CA ASN A 110 8.39 17.11 -4.76
C ASN A 110 7.59 15.88 -5.23
N GLU A 111 6.68 15.43 -4.37
CA GLU A 111 5.91 14.20 -4.60
C GLU A 111 5.10 14.23 -5.89
N ASN A 112 4.40 15.34 -6.16
CA ASN A 112 3.56 15.48 -7.35
C ASN A 112 4.36 15.40 -8.64
N LYS A 113 5.57 15.98 -8.66
CA LYS A 113 6.47 15.93 -9.82
C LYS A 113 6.96 14.50 -10.07
N ASP A 114 7.34 13.77 -9.03
CA ASP A 114 7.86 12.40 -9.19
C ASP A 114 6.75 11.41 -9.54
N ASP A 115 5.56 11.57 -8.95
CA ASP A 115 4.36 10.79 -9.27
C ASP A 115 4.02 10.91 -10.75
N LYS A 116 4.02 12.15 -11.25
CA LYS A 116 3.85 12.45 -12.67
C LYS A 116 4.98 11.85 -13.52
N GLU A 117 6.23 11.95 -13.07
CA GLU A 117 7.39 11.42 -13.78
C GLU A 117 7.33 9.88 -13.94
N ILE A 118 6.95 9.15 -12.89
CA ILE A 118 6.78 7.69 -12.92
C ILE A 118 5.68 7.29 -13.90
N ILE A 119 4.54 7.99 -13.88
CA ILE A 119 3.43 7.70 -14.81
C ILE A 119 3.80 8.06 -16.24
N ASP A 120 4.34 9.24 -16.49
CA ASP A 120 4.74 9.66 -17.84
C ASP A 120 5.80 8.71 -18.43
N THR A 121 6.74 8.25 -17.60
CA THR A 121 7.73 7.24 -18.01
C THR A 121 7.07 5.90 -18.31
N SER A 122 6.10 5.47 -17.48
CA SER A 122 5.31 4.25 -17.72
C SER A 122 4.50 4.32 -19.02
N LEU A 123 3.88 5.46 -19.32
CA LEU A 123 3.14 5.70 -20.57
C LEU A 123 4.07 5.72 -21.79
N LYS A 124 5.27 6.31 -21.66
CA LYS A 124 6.29 6.30 -22.72
C LYS A 124 6.77 4.86 -23.00
N ILE A 125 6.98 4.06 -21.96
CA ILE A 125 7.31 2.63 -22.08
C ILE A 125 6.20 1.87 -22.80
N LEU A 126 4.94 2.06 -22.39
CA LEU A 126 3.78 1.45 -23.04
C LEU A 126 3.76 1.73 -24.55
N LYS A 127 3.91 3.00 -24.93
CA LYS A 127 3.94 3.44 -26.34
C LYS A 127 5.12 2.82 -27.10
N ASN A 128 6.32 2.87 -26.53
CA ASN A 128 7.53 2.33 -27.16
C ASN A 128 7.51 0.81 -27.30
N SER A 129 6.71 0.12 -26.47
CA SER A 129 6.49 -1.33 -26.54
C SER A 129 5.50 -1.75 -27.63
N GLY A 130 4.98 -0.80 -28.41
CA GLY A 130 4.01 -1.08 -29.49
C GLY A 130 2.59 -1.36 -29.00
N ILE A 131 2.31 -1.19 -27.71
CA ILE A 131 0.99 -1.44 -27.14
C ILE A 131 0.10 -0.23 -27.44
N ARG A 132 -0.90 -0.45 -28.30
CA ARG A 132 -1.77 0.63 -28.80
C ARG A 132 -2.83 1.03 -27.78
N THR A 133 -3.46 0.07 -27.10
CA THR A 133 -4.59 0.33 -26.18
C THR A 133 -4.27 -0.11 -24.76
N ALA A 134 -4.64 0.72 -23.79
CA ALA A 134 -4.53 0.36 -22.38
C ALA A 134 -5.55 1.10 -21.52
N LYS A 135 -5.81 0.54 -20.34
CA LYS A 135 -6.59 1.16 -19.28
C LYS A 135 -5.66 1.56 -18.14
N VAL A 136 -5.55 2.86 -17.89
CA VAL A 136 -4.78 3.44 -16.79
C VAL A 136 -5.74 3.65 -15.62
N LYS A 137 -5.52 2.92 -14.53
CA LYS A 137 -6.31 3.04 -13.29
C LYS A 137 -5.50 3.80 -12.26
N ILE A 138 -6.10 4.83 -11.66
CA ILE A 138 -5.52 5.66 -10.61
C ILE A 138 -6.35 5.52 -9.34
N GLY A 139 -5.67 5.46 -8.21
CA GLY A 139 -6.22 5.60 -6.86
C GLY A 139 -5.31 6.50 -6.03
N ASN A 140 -5.80 6.94 -4.88
CA ASN A 140 -5.01 7.72 -3.93
C ASN A 140 -5.42 7.35 -2.49
N PHE A 141 -4.56 6.64 -1.77
CA PHE A 141 -4.81 6.18 -0.40
C PHE A 141 -5.03 7.36 0.56
N LYS A 142 -4.43 8.52 0.29
CA LYS A 142 -4.55 9.71 1.13
C LYS A 142 -6.00 10.17 1.27
N LEU A 143 -6.81 9.99 0.23
CA LEU A 143 -8.24 10.32 0.25
C LEU A 143 -9.00 9.46 1.28
N PHE A 144 -8.64 8.17 1.40
CA PHE A 144 -9.21 7.29 2.41
C PHE A 144 -8.76 7.69 3.82
N GLU A 145 -7.48 8.02 4.02
CA GLU A 145 -7.01 8.53 5.31
C GLU A 145 -7.76 9.78 5.74
N LEU A 146 -7.89 10.77 4.85
CA LEU A 146 -8.63 12.02 5.10
C LEU A 146 -10.08 11.74 5.48
N LEU A 147 -10.75 10.83 4.76
CA LEU A 147 -12.09 10.40 5.09
C LEU A 147 -12.16 9.85 6.52
N ILE A 148 -11.35 8.84 6.85
CA ILE A 148 -11.38 8.18 8.15
C ILE A 148 -11.11 9.17 9.30
N GLN A 149 -10.20 10.12 9.10
CA GLN A 149 -9.89 11.14 10.10
C GLN A 149 -11.08 12.04 10.43
N LYS A 150 -11.98 12.29 9.46
CA LYS A 150 -13.17 13.12 9.63
C LYS A 150 -14.40 12.36 10.15
N LEU A 151 -14.34 11.03 10.31
CA LEU A 151 -15.46 10.26 10.85
C LEU A 151 -15.53 10.35 12.38
N SER A 152 -16.76 10.40 12.92
CA SER A 152 -17.03 10.45 14.36
C SER A 152 -16.98 9.05 15.01
N ILE A 153 -15.81 8.42 14.96
CA ILE A 153 -15.54 7.12 15.59
C ILE A 153 -14.28 7.19 16.45
N PRO A 154 -14.11 6.28 17.43
CA PRO A 154 -12.95 6.31 18.32
C PRO A 154 -11.62 6.31 17.57
N GLU A 155 -10.61 7.01 18.08
CA GLU A 155 -9.30 7.15 17.41
C GLU A 155 -8.63 5.78 17.18
N ARG A 156 -8.83 4.87 18.13
CA ARG A 156 -8.38 3.48 18.02
C ARG A 156 -8.98 2.76 16.80
N TRP A 157 -10.22 3.07 16.45
CA TRP A 157 -10.91 2.51 15.28
C TRP A 157 -10.44 3.16 13.99
N LYS A 158 -10.21 4.48 13.99
CA LYS A 158 -9.59 5.17 12.84
C LYS A 158 -8.26 4.55 12.46
N LYS A 159 -7.35 4.41 13.43
CA LYS A 159 -6.03 3.77 13.23
C LYS A 159 -6.15 2.34 12.71
N ARG A 160 -7.12 1.58 13.23
CA ARG A 160 -7.34 0.18 12.82
C ARG A 160 -7.88 0.08 11.40
N LEU A 161 -8.83 0.94 11.01
CA LEU A 161 -9.37 0.98 9.64
C LEU A 161 -8.29 1.38 8.63
N ILE A 162 -7.46 2.38 8.95
CA ILE A 162 -6.32 2.79 8.10
C ILE A 162 -5.32 1.64 7.94
N LYS A 163 -4.88 1.04 9.05
CA LYS A 163 -3.91 -0.06 9.05
C LYS A 163 -4.38 -1.25 8.21
N PHE A 164 -5.64 -1.63 8.34
CA PHE A 164 -6.16 -2.84 7.72
C PHE A 164 -6.92 -2.59 6.41
N TYR A 165 -6.81 -1.39 5.83
CA TYR A 165 -7.46 -1.05 4.55
C TYR A 165 -7.16 -2.07 3.45
N TRP A 166 -5.92 -2.56 3.37
CA TRP A 166 -5.45 -3.43 2.29
C TRP A 166 -6.01 -4.86 2.37
N ASN A 167 -6.22 -5.37 3.59
CA ASN A 167 -6.80 -6.69 3.83
C ASN A 167 -8.33 -6.62 3.71
N SER A 168 -8.85 -6.87 2.50
CA SER A 168 -10.27 -6.72 2.19
C SER A 168 -11.19 -7.56 3.07
N SER A 169 -10.80 -8.82 3.34
CA SER A 169 -11.57 -9.75 4.19
C SER A 169 -11.64 -9.25 5.63
N TYR A 170 -10.47 -9.00 6.24
CA TYR A 170 -10.42 -8.53 7.62
C TYR A 170 -11.05 -7.14 7.78
N PHE A 171 -10.85 -6.23 6.83
CA PHE A 171 -11.50 -4.93 6.86
C PHE A 171 -13.03 -5.04 6.80
N SER A 172 -13.57 -5.98 6.01
CA SER A 172 -15.01 -6.24 5.99
C SER A 172 -15.52 -6.65 7.37
N GLU A 173 -14.78 -7.54 8.05
CA GLU A 173 -15.07 -7.92 9.43
C GLU A 173 -14.98 -6.73 10.40
N LEU A 174 -13.98 -5.85 10.25
CA LEU A 174 -13.87 -4.62 11.04
C LEU A 174 -15.10 -3.72 10.87
N LEU A 175 -15.60 -3.56 9.64
CA LEU A 175 -16.82 -2.79 9.42
C LEU A 175 -18.03 -3.43 10.12
N LYS A 176 -18.19 -4.76 10.09
CA LYS A 176 -19.28 -5.44 10.79
C LYS A 176 -19.22 -5.21 12.31
N ARG A 177 -18.03 -5.30 12.89
CA ARG A 177 -17.79 -5.04 14.32
C ARG A 177 -18.06 -3.58 14.70
N LEU A 178 -17.69 -2.63 13.85
CA LEU A 178 -17.97 -1.21 14.06
C LEU A 178 -19.47 -0.88 13.92
N GLU A 179 -20.17 -1.58 13.03
CA GLU A 179 -21.58 -1.37 12.73
C GLU A 179 -22.52 -1.92 13.81
N GLY A 180 -22.18 -3.08 14.40
CA GLY A 180 -23.10 -3.81 15.29
C GLY A 180 -22.62 -4.07 16.71
N ASN A 181 -21.35 -3.77 17.06
CA ASN A 181 -20.75 -4.16 18.34
C ASN A 181 -20.87 -5.66 18.67
N LEU A 182 -21.06 -6.51 17.64
CA LEU A 182 -21.30 -7.96 17.79
C LEU A 182 -20.15 -8.72 18.46
N ASP A 183 -18.96 -8.11 18.52
CA ASP A 183 -17.78 -8.66 19.18
C ASP A 183 -17.68 -8.31 20.68
N ILE A 184 -18.65 -7.58 21.23
CA ILE A 184 -18.66 -7.19 22.64
C ILE A 184 -19.59 -8.12 23.42
N ASP A 185 -19.01 -8.93 24.30
CA ASP A 185 -19.72 -9.73 25.29
C ASP A 185 -19.74 -8.97 26.65
N PRO A 186 -20.93 -8.60 27.18
CA PRO A 186 -21.05 -7.91 28.46
C PRO A 186 -20.42 -8.64 29.64
N PHE A 187 -20.47 -9.98 29.68
CA PHE A 187 -19.89 -10.77 30.76
C PHE A 187 -18.36 -10.71 30.74
N ILE A 188 -17.76 -10.79 29.55
CA ILE A 188 -16.31 -10.61 29.37
C ILE A 188 -15.90 -9.19 29.77
N VAL A 189 -16.67 -8.17 29.38
CA VAL A 189 -16.39 -6.78 29.75
C VAL A 189 -16.43 -6.59 31.26
N ALA A 190 -17.43 -7.14 31.95
CA ALA A 190 -17.54 -7.06 33.41
C ALA A 190 -16.36 -7.75 34.12
N ARG A 191 -15.96 -8.94 33.65
CA ARG A 191 -14.78 -9.66 34.17
C ARG A 191 -13.49 -8.87 33.95
N ASP A 192 -13.30 -8.32 32.76
CA ASP A 192 -12.14 -7.50 32.42
C ASP A 192 -12.12 -6.22 33.28
N HIS A 193 -13.28 -5.63 33.58
CA HIS A 193 -13.40 -4.47 34.46
C HIS A 193 -12.97 -4.78 35.89
N LYS A 194 -13.40 -5.92 36.45
CA LYS A 194 -12.93 -6.38 37.77
C LYS A 194 -11.42 -6.56 37.80
N THR A 195 -10.85 -7.14 36.75
CA THR A 195 -9.39 -7.32 36.59
C THR A 195 -8.68 -5.97 36.55
N TYR A 196 -9.22 -5.01 35.80
CA TYR A 196 -8.71 -3.64 35.74
C TYR A 196 -8.69 -2.94 37.11
N LEU A 197 -9.77 -3.06 37.89
CA LEU A 197 -9.84 -2.50 39.25
C LEU A 197 -8.80 -3.12 40.20
N ASN A 198 -8.55 -4.43 40.08
CA ASN A 198 -7.51 -5.11 40.85
C ASN A 198 -6.11 -4.64 40.43
N MET A 199 -5.82 -4.61 39.12
CA MET A 199 -4.54 -4.15 38.58
C MET A 199 -4.22 -2.70 38.97
N LYS A 200 -5.23 -1.83 39.14
CA LYS A 200 -5.04 -0.46 39.61
C LYS A 200 -4.45 -0.35 41.02
N LYS A 201 -4.63 -1.37 41.86
CA LYS A 201 -4.14 -1.41 43.24
C LYS A 201 -2.72 -2.00 43.33
N GLU A 202 -2.20 -2.56 42.24
CA GLU A 202 -0.88 -3.20 42.19
C GLU A 202 0.21 -2.26 41.65
N ASN A 203 1.47 -2.71 41.71
CA ASN A 203 2.60 -1.99 41.14
C ASN A 203 2.48 -1.85 39.61
N LYS A 204 2.42 -0.61 39.12
CA LYS A 204 2.26 -0.26 37.70
C LYS A 204 3.40 -0.74 36.79
N ASN A 205 4.57 -1.02 37.35
CA ASN A 205 5.74 -1.52 36.61
C ASN A 205 5.77 -3.04 36.48
N LYS A 206 4.85 -3.76 37.14
CA LYS A 206 4.74 -5.22 37.02
C LYS A 206 4.50 -5.62 35.57
N ILE A 207 5.25 -6.63 35.11
CA ILE A 207 5.19 -7.13 33.73
C ILE A 207 4.36 -8.42 33.69
N ILE A 208 3.42 -8.50 32.76
CA ILE A 208 2.71 -9.74 32.40
C ILE A 208 2.73 -9.88 30.88
N ALA A 209 3.15 -11.06 30.40
CA ALA A 209 3.21 -11.39 28.97
C ALA A 209 3.87 -10.30 28.10
N GLY A 210 4.98 -9.74 28.61
CA GLY A 210 5.77 -8.73 27.92
C GLY A 210 5.19 -7.30 27.93
N ARG A 211 4.14 -7.02 28.69
CA ARG A 211 3.60 -5.67 28.88
C ARG A 211 3.58 -5.26 30.34
N SER A 212 3.85 -3.99 30.62
CA SER A 212 3.66 -3.44 31.96
C SER A 212 2.18 -3.24 32.26
N TYR A 213 1.82 -3.29 33.55
CA TYR A 213 0.49 -2.94 34.03
C TYR A 213 0.09 -1.54 33.56
N ASN A 214 1.01 -0.58 33.59
CA ASN A 214 0.76 0.77 33.10
C ASN A 214 0.30 0.80 31.63
N GLU A 215 0.93 0.02 30.74
CA GLU A 215 0.49 -0.07 29.34
C GLU A 215 -0.92 -0.69 29.24
N ILE A 216 -1.17 -1.77 29.97
CA ILE A 216 -2.45 -2.49 29.94
C ILE A 216 -3.58 -1.58 30.44
N LEU A 217 -3.40 -0.96 31.61
CA LEU A 217 -4.34 -0.01 32.21
C LEU A 217 -4.63 1.15 31.26
N GLY A 218 -3.60 1.79 30.71
CA GLY A 218 -3.78 2.92 29.78
C GLY A 218 -4.52 2.53 28.49
N ARG A 219 -4.39 1.28 28.03
CA ARG A 219 -5.17 0.78 26.88
C ARG A 219 -6.62 0.50 27.25
N TYR A 220 -6.88 0.03 28.46
CA TYR A 220 -8.22 -0.22 28.96
C TYR A 220 -8.98 1.09 29.22
N GLU A 221 -8.35 2.06 29.88
CA GLU A 221 -8.91 3.41 30.12
C GLU A 221 -9.28 4.10 28.81
N LYS A 222 -8.45 4.02 27.77
CA LYS A 222 -8.80 4.53 26.44
C LYS A 222 -10.06 3.89 25.84
N LYS A 223 -10.37 2.64 26.16
CA LYS A 223 -11.61 1.98 25.69
C LYS A 223 -12.84 2.46 26.46
N ILE A 224 -12.68 2.75 27.76
CA ILE A 224 -13.76 3.27 28.61
C ILE A 224 -14.08 4.73 28.21
N ASN A 225 -13.04 5.55 28.03
CA ASN A 225 -13.19 6.99 27.81
C ASN A 225 -13.61 7.35 26.37
N ASP A 226 -13.34 6.47 25.39
CA ASP A 226 -13.71 6.66 23.97
C ASP A 226 -14.39 5.39 23.44
N PRO A 227 -15.60 5.06 23.95
CA PRO A 227 -16.30 3.83 23.61
C PRO A 227 -16.87 3.90 22.19
N ARG A 228 -17.06 2.73 21.59
CA ARG A 228 -17.80 2.64 20.32
C ARG A 228 -19.27 2.97 20.55
N VAL A 229 -19.81 3.84 19.71
CA VAL A 229 -21.24 4.14 19.68
C VAL A 229 -21.86 3.53 18.42
N THR A 230 -22.88 2.69 18.58
CA THR A 230 -23.52 1.96 17.46
C THR A 230 -24.07 2.91 16.39
N LYS A 231 -24.69 4.03 16.79
CA LYS A 231 -25.24 5.03 15.85
C LYS A 231 -24.16 5.63 14.94
N THR A 232 -23.06 6.09 15.53
CA THR A 232 -21.95 6.69 14.74
C THR A 232 -21.17 5.63 13.97
N GLY A 233 -21.07 4.41 14.51
CA GLY A 233 -20.53 3.23 13.84
C GLY A 233 -21.28 2.89 12.56
N LYS A 234 -22.61 2.72 12.64
CA LYS A 234 -23.48 2.47 11.46
C LYS A 234 -23.34 3.55 10.39
N GLN A 235 -23.41 4.82 10.79
CA GLN A 235 -23.27 5.94 9.86
C GLN A 235 -21.88 5.96 9.19
N SER A 236 -20.81 5.76 9.97
CA SER A 236 -19.44 5.72 9.46
C SER A 236 -19.22 4.55 8.51
N CYS A 237 -19.75 3.37 8.83
CA CYS A 237 -19.72 2.20 7.95
C CYS A 237 -20.44 2.47 6.63
N LYS A 238 -21.61 3.14 6.65
CA LYS A 238 -22.32 3.56 5.42
C LYS A 238 -21.44 4.46 4.55
N ILE A 239 -20.85 5.50 5.15
CA ILE A 239 -19.97 6.46 4.44
C ILE A 239 -18.77 5.74 3.82
N ILE A 240 -18.09 4.86 4.58
CA ILE A 240 -16.94 4.09 4.09
C ILE A 240 -17.35 3.17 2.93
N LYS A 241 -18.45 2.44 3.07
CA LYS A 241 -18.96 1.53 2.02
C LYS A 241 -19.30 2.31 0.74
N GLU A 242 -19.89 3.50 0.84
CA GLU A 242 -20.16 4.36 -0.32
C GLU A 242 -18.87 4.93 -0.93
N PHE A 243 -17.91 5.39 -0.12
CA PHE A 243 -16.61 5.88 -0.59
C PHE A 243 -15.88 4.82 -1.41
N LEU A 244 -15.81 3.58 -0.91
CA LEU A 244 -15.11 2.47 -1.59
C LEU A 244 -15.74 2.09 -2.94
N LYS A 245 -17.00 2.46 -3.19
CA LYS A 245 -17.68 2.24 -4.47
C LYS A 245 -17.41 3.34 -5.51
N ILE A 246 -16.74 4.44 -5.14
CA ILE A 246 -16.47 5.55 -6.06
C ILE A 246 -15.54 5.09 -7.20
N LYS A 247 -16.05 5.22 -8.42
CA LYS A 247 -15.37 4.94 -9.67
C LYS A 247 -15.89 5.88 -10.75
N CYS A 248 -15.01 6.45 -11.56
CA CYS A 248 -15.35 7.39 -12.63
C CYS A 248 -14.19 7.56 -13.63
N PRO A 249 -14.42 8.21 -14.79
CA PRO A 249 -13.33 8.77 -15.59
C PRO A 249 -12.45 9.67 -14.73
N LEU A 250 -11.12 9.57 -14.87
CA LEU A 250 -10.17 10.29 -14.02
C LEU A 250 -10.39 11.81 -14.03
N LYS A 251 -10.73 12.39 -15.18
CA LYS A 251 -11.06 13.82 -15.33
C LYS A 251 -12.21 14.30 -14.42
N ASN A 252 -13.14 13.42 -14.05
CA ASN A 252 -14.30 13.74 -13.21
C ASN A 252 -14.06 13.37 -11.74
N ALA A 253 -12.87 12.87 -11.37
CA ALA A 253 -12.59 12.44 -10.00
C ALA A 253 -12.68 13.57 -8.97
N PRO A 254 -12.10 14.77 -9.18
CA PRO A 254 -12.23 15.87 -8.21
C PRO A 254 -13.69 16.23 -7.94
N GLU A 255 -14.49 16.44 -8.98
CA GLU A 255 -15.90 16.80 -8.86
C GLU A 255 -16.71 15.73 -8.10
N LYS A 256 -16.56 14.46 -8.49
CA LYS A 256 -17.28 13.35 -7.86
C LYS A 256 -16.93 13.17 -6.38
N LEU A 257 -15.66 13.38 -6.02
CA LEU A 257 -15.19 13.31 -4.63
C LEU A 257 -15.67 14.49 -3.81
N ASN A 258 -15.61 15.72 -4.33
CA ASN A 258 -16.12 16.90 -3.64
C ASN A 258 -17.64 16.80 -3.41
N LYS A 259 -18.41 16.32 -4.40
CA LYS A 259 -19.84 16.04 -4.22
C LYS A 259 -20.10 15.00 -3.13
N PHE A 260 -19.28 13.95 -3.06
CA PHE A 260 -19.35 12.94 -2.01
C PHE A 260 -19.06 13.54 -0.62
N TYR A 261 -18.00 14.32 -0.45
CA TYR A 261 -17.66 14.91 0.84
C TYR A 261 -18.69 15.94 1.30
N LYS A 262 -19.21 16.76 0.37
CA LYS A 262 -20.33 17.69 0.64
C LYS A 262 -21.60 16.98 1.09
N LYS A 263 -21.96 15.85 0.46
CA LYS A 263 -23.14 15.03 0.85
C LYS A 263 -23.10 14.61 2.33
N TYR A 264 -21.91 14.44 2.91
CA TYR A 264 -21.72 13.98 4.29
C TYR A 264 -21.21 15.07 5.24
N ASN A 265 -21.22 16.34 4.82
CA ASN A 265 -20.69 17.47 5.59
C ASN A 265 -19.24 17.24 6.07
N LEU A 266 -18.43 16.56 5.25
CA LEU A 266 -17.01 16.33 5.54
C LEU A 266 -16.21 17.49 4.94
N ASN A 267 -15.56 18.28 5.80
CA ASN A 267 -14.72 19.41 5.36
C ASN A 267 -13.40 18.91 4.74
N ILE A 268 -13.49 18.39 3.51
CA ILE A 268 -12.41 17.90 2.68
C ILE A 268 -12.63 18.46 1.27
N SER A 269 -11.62 19.15 0.74
CA SER A 269 -11.58 19.60 -0.65
C SER A 269 -10.57 18.78 -1.43
N VAL A 270 -10.95 18.32 -2.62
CA VAL A 270 -10.08 17.58 -3.53
C VAL A 270 -9.79 18.43 -4.75
N SER A 271 -8.55 18.89 -4.86
CA SER A 271 -8.03 19.60 -6.04
C SER A 271 -7.51 18.62 -7.09
N LYS A 272 -7.12 19.16 -8.25
CA LYS A 272 -6.47 18.37 -9.33
C LYS A 272 -5.11 17.81 -8.91
N GLU A 273 -4.45 18.39 -7.90
CA GLU A 273 -3.10 18.01 -7.44
C GLU A 273 -3.04 16.62 -6.81
N PHE A 274 -4.18 16.08 -6.35
CA PHE A 274 -4.29 14.68 -5.90
C PHE A 274 -4.07 13.66 -7.02
N PHE A 275 -4.02 14.11 -8.28
CA PHE A 275 -3.95 13.28 -9.48
C PHE A 275 -2.78 13.73 -10.38
N PRO A 276 -1.78 12.87 -10.60
CA PRO A 276 -0.58 13.22 -11.38
C PRO A 276 -0.79 13.25 -12.91
N ILE A 277 -2.02 13.07 -13.40
CA ILE A 277 -2.34 13.01 -14.84
C ILE A 277 -3.27 14.16 -15.21
N ASN A 278 -2.78 15.03 -16.08
CA ASN A 278 -3.49 16.23 -16.50
C ASN A 278 -3.85 16.16 -17.99
N ASN A 279 -3.09 15.37 -18.78
CA ASN A 279 -3.30 15.19 -20.20
C ASN A 279 -4.10 13.91 -20.50
N PHE A 280 -5.40 14.09 -20.75
CA PHE A 280 -6.32 12.99 -21.07
C PHE A 280 -6.50 12.74 -22.58
N LYS A 281 -5.87 13.53 -23.47
CA LYS A 281 -6.13 13.52 -24.93
C LYS A 281 -5.49 12.35 -25.70
N GLN A 282 -5.04 11.31 -25.01
CA GLN A 282 -4.41 10.15 -25.65
C GLN A 282 -5.51 9.19 -26.16
N LYS A 283 -5.84 9.27 -27.46
CA LYS A 283 -6.99 8.57 -28.10
C LYS A 283 -7.15 7.10 -27.71
N ASN A 284 -6.05 6.38 -27.48
CA ASN A 284 -6.08 4.95 -27.21
C ASN A 284 -5.96 4.56 -25.73
N LEU A 285 -5.92 5.53 -24.81
CA LEU A 285 -5.81 5.29 -23.39
C LEU A 285 -7.10 5.68 -22.66
N LYS A 286 -7.61 4.77 -21.84
CA LYS A 286 -8.72 5.05 -20.94
C LYS A 286 -8.20 5.31 -19.52
N PHE A 287 -8.38 6.53 -19.04
CA PHE A 287 -8.03 6.92 -17.67
C PHE A 287 -9.25 6.77 -16.73
N GLU A 288 -9.11 5.95 -15.71
CA GLU A 288 -10.13 5.66 -14.71
C GLU A 288 -9.60 5.96 -13.30
N PHE A 289 -10.42 6.61 -12.49
CA PHE A 289 -10.20 6.73 -11.05
C PHE A 289 -11.03 5.69 -10.30
N SER A 290 -10.46 5.11 -9.24
CA SER A 290 -11.19 4.36 -8.24
C SER A 290 -10.55 4.50 -6.86
N THR A 291 -11.38 4.76 -5.85
CA THR A 291 -10.99 4.82 -4.42
C THR A 291 -10.56 3.47 -3.86
N SER A 292 -10.88 2.38 -4.55
CA SER A 292 -10.50 1.00 -4.19
C SER A 292 -9.39 0.44 -5.08
N ASN A 293 -8.76 1.25 -5.93
CA ASN A 293 -7.66 0.78 -6.78
C ASN A 293 -6.48 0.31 -5.91
N GLY A 294 -6.01 -0.91 -6.14
CA GLY A 294 -4.92 -1.53 -5.35
C GLY A 294 -5.38 -2.29 -4.11
N ARG A 295 -6.62 -2.11 -3.66
CA ARG A 295 -7.17 -2.81 -2.50
C ARG A 295 -7.30 -4.31 -2.77
N GLY A 296 -6.94 -5.14 -1.78
CA GLY A 296 -6.93 -6.61 -1.92
C GLY A 296 -5.80 -7.17 -2.79
N LYS A 297 -4.86 -6.33 -3.26
CA LYS A 297 -3.59 -6.78 -3.82
C LYS A 297 -2.58 -7.02 -2.70
N GLU A 298 -1.51 -7.73 -3.00
CA GLU A 298 -0.45 -8.15 -2.06
C GLU A 298 0.52 -7.00 -1.67
N VAL A 299 0.06 -5.76 -1.81
CA VAL A 299 0.85 -4.53 -1.66
C VAL A 299 0.20 -3.66 -0.59
N GLU A 300 0.63 -3.83 0.66
CA GLU A 300 0.02 -3.22 1.84
C GLU A 300 0.70 -1.92 2.31
N TYR A 301 1.52 -1.28 1.46
CA TYR A 301 2.46 -0.24 1.90
C TYR A 301 2.39 1.10 1.15
N TYR A 302 1.43 1.29 0.24
CA TYR A 302 1.29 2.58 -0.44
C TYR A 302 0.73 3.67 0.51
N SER A 303 1.29 4.88 0.42
CA SER A 303 0.92 6.03 1.26
C SER A 303 0.03 7.05 0.55
N SER A 304 0.06 7.13 -0.78
CA SER A 304 -0.81 8.03 -1.56
C SER A 304 -1.14 7.48 -2.95
N LEU A 305 -0.45 7.92 -4.02
CA LEU A 305 -0.69 7.48 -5.40
C LEU A 305 -0.63 5.95 -5.51
N ILE A 306 -1.61 5.38 -6.21
CA ILE A 306 -1.61 3.98 -6.63
C ILE A 306 -2.04 3.95 -8.09
N PHE A 307 -1.29 3.25 -8.94
CA PHE A 307 -1.68 3.11 -10.33
C PHE A 307 -1.42 1.73 -10.91
N SER A 308 -2.17 1.41 -11.96
CA SER A 308 -1.87 0.27 -12.82
C SER A 308 -2.25 0.56 -14.27
N ILE A 309 -1.50 -0.04 -15.18
CA ILE A 309 -1.76 -0.01 -16.62
C ILE A 309 -2.12 -1.44 -17.03
N ASP A 310 -3.39 -1.63 -17.33
CA ASP A 310 -3.91 -2.91 -17.80
C ASP A 310 -3.99 -2.91 -19.33
N ILE A 311 -3.50 -3.98 -19.94
CA ILE A 311 -3.48 -4.20 -21.38
C ILE A 311 -4.29 -5.45 -21.73
N LYS A 312 -4.75 -5.55 -22.98
CA LYS A 312 -5.46 -6.73 -23.50
C LYS A 312 -4.52 -7.53 -24.41
N ILE A 313 -4.26 -8.78 -24.07
CA ILE A 313 -3.45 -9.72 -24.87
C ILE A 313 -4.28 -11.00 -25.05
N LYS A 314 -4.49 -11.46 -26.30
CA LYS A 314 -5.27 -12.67 -26.63
C LYS A 314 -6.60 -12.73 -25.86
N ASN A 315 -7.36 -11.63 -25.87
CA ASN A 315 -8.60 -11.42 -25.11
C ASN A 315 -8.51 -11.45 -23.57
N LYS A 316 -7.35 -11.72 -22.97
CA LYS A 316 -7.14 -11.67 -21.53
C LYS A 316 -6.62 -10.29 -21.11
N LYS A 317 -7.16 -9.76 -20.01
CA LYS A 317 -6.64 -8.55 -19.37
C LYS A 317 -5.41 -8.94 -18.53
N LYS A 318 -4.26 -8.33 -18.82
CA LYS A 318 -3.03 -8.48 -18.03
C LYS A 318 -2.63 -7.11 -17.48
N THR A 319 -2.21 -7.03 -16.22
CA THR A 319 -1.57 -5.83 -15.70
C THR A 319 -0.13 -5.80 -16.21
N PHE A 320 0.19 -4.76 -16.99
CA PHE A 320 1.51 -4.58 -17.59
C PHE A 320 2.45 -3.81 -16.65
N ILE A 321 1.95 -2.71 -16.08
CA ILE A 321 2.70 -1.89 -15.13
C ILE A 321 1.82 -1.68 -13.90
N SER A 322 2.41 -1.74 -12.72
CA SER A 322 1.75 -1.34 -11.47
C SER A 322 2.72 -0.69 -10.52
N GLY A 323 2.26 0.31 -9.79
CA GLY A 323 3.11 1.07 -8.89
C GLY A 323 2.34 2.04 -8.02
N GLY A 324 3.09 2.88 -7.31
CA GLY A 324 2.54 3.86 -6.41
C GLY A 324 3.59 4.49 -5.51
N ARG A 325 3.15 5.39 -4.64
CA ARG A 325 3.96 6.10 -3.66
C ARG A 325 3.92 5.40 -2.31
N TYR A 326 5.07 5.24 -1.66
CA TYR A 326 5.24 4.47 -0.44
C TYR A 326 6.26 5.10 0.53
N ASN A 327 6.08 6.39 0.81
CA ASN A 327 6.98 7.20 1.65
C ASN A 327 7.24 6.65 3.06
N ASP A 328 6.28 5.88 3.57
CA ASP A 328 6.27 5.44 4.96
C ASP A 328 6.76 3.99 5.13
N LEU A 329 7.12 3.30 4.03
CA LEU A 329 7.58 1.91 4.10
C LEU A 329 8.79 1.76 5.02
N THR A 330 9.80 2.61 4.89
CA THR A 330 11.02 2.47 5.69
C THR A 330 10.79 2.83 7.16
N SER A 331 10.09 3.92 7.44
CA SER A 331 9.91 4.43 8.81
C SER A 331 8.83 3.73 9.60
N LYS A 332 7.66 3.45 9.01
CA LYS A 332 6.54 2.83 9.74
C LYS A 332 6.59 1.31 9.76
N ILE A 333 7.30 0.69 8.81
CA ILE A 333 7.29 -0.77 8.64
C ILE A 333 8.67 -1.38 8.93
N LEU A 334 9.75 -0.83 8.34
CA LEU A 334 11.08 -1.43 8.42
C LEU A 334 11.94 -0.93 9.60
N GLY A 335 11.47 0.08 10.35
CA GLY A 335 12.23 0.66 11.47
C GLY A 335 13.48 1.44 11.04
N LEU A 336 13.49 1.97 9.82
CA LEU A 336 14.60 2.74 9.24
C LEU A 336 14.23 4.23 9.13
N ARG A 337 15.18 5.08 8.72
CA ARG A 337 14.88 6.50 8.45
C ARG A 337 13.79 6.65 7.37
N LYS A 338 13.00 7.72 7.45
CA LYS A 338 11.96 8.02 6.45
C LYS A 338 12.60 8.28 5.09
N ILE A 339 12.14 7.56 4.06
CA ILE A 339 12.60 7.73 2.68
C ILE A 339 11.35 7.91 1.80
N PRO A 340 11.06 9.15 1.37
CA PRO A 340 10.04 9.40 0.36
C PRO A 340 10.36 8.57 -0.89
N ALA A 341 9.37 7.82 -1.40
CA ALA A 341 9.60 6.87 -2.47
C ALA A 341 8.37 6.70 -3.35
N VAL A 342 8.60 6.64 -4.66
CA VAL A 342 7.58 6.29 -5.65
C VAL A 342 8.21 5.49 -6.77
N GLY A 343 7.46 4.51 -7.29
CA GLY A 343 7.85 3.85 -8.51
C GLY A 343 6.88 2.76 -8.95
N CYS A 344 7.35 1.90 -9.85
CA CYS A 344 6.52 0.86 -10.44
C CYS A 344 7.34 -0.32 -10.94
N ALA A 345 6.64 -1.45 -11.05
CA ALA A 345 7.15 -2.66 -11.67
C ALA A 345 6.44 -2.93 -13.00
N ILE A 346 7.23 -3.34 -13.98
CA ILE A 346 6.81 -3.79 -15.30
C ILE A 346 6.84 -5.32 -15.29
N ASN A 347 5.70 -5.92 -15.60
CA ASN A 347 5.57 -7.36 -15.72
C ASN A 347 6.10 -7.81 -17.09
N LEU A 348 7.32 -8.35 -17.12
CA LEU A 348 7.93 -8.84 -18.37
C LEU A 348 7.28 -10.15 -18.87
N GLY A 349 6.57 -10.87 -17.98
CA GLY A 349 5.81 -12.08 -18.33
C GLY A 349 4.55 -11.80 -19.16
N VAL A 350 4.25 -10.55 -19.53
CA VAL A 350 3.21 -10.28 -20.53
C VAL A 350 3.64 -10.65 -21.95
N TYR A 351 4.95 -10.68 -22.21
CA TYR A 351 5.54 -11.12 -23.49
C TYR A 351 5.75 -12.63 -23.57
N GLU A 352 5.39 -13.34 -22.51
CA GLU A 352 5.26 -14.80 -22.40
C GLU A 352 3.78 -15.19 -22.54
#